data_AF-A0A8J3VH91-F1
#
_entry.id   AF-A0A8J3VH91-F1
#
_cell.length_a   1.000
_cell.length_b   1.000
_cell.length_c   1.000
_cell.angle_alpha   90.00
_cell.angle_beta   90.00
_cell.angle_gamma   90.00
#
_symmetry.space_group_name_H-M   'P 1'
#
loop_
_entity.id
_entity.type
_entity.pdbx_description
1 polymer ?
#
loop_
_entity_poly.entity_id
_entity_poly.type
_entity_poly.pdbx_seq_one_letter_code
_entity_poly.pdbx_strand_id
1 'polypeptide(L)'
;MSTLEGEWDIRLAFWNLPRIKDSSAKVPPARDSLEGMSLHSGHALYDSAYAKATRDVQGNIVDGKLLAGRRWASVWTRDSSYAIDLGTGLGVPEIAKTTMRTKTSTDPLGEVWHQDSCRHFGGWPNLTDAIVGAVGAWSTYLASGDEEFLRWSYQVTGNSLARAERDAFDAGSGLFRGCSSFMESNSGYPFRFHSNGARVRRTKALSTNLLYHRGYTLAARMAEIFGEDPQPFADKARRLQESINLRLWVPAKGLYAYYENEHGRPSSRAEGLGAALAVLWGVADDERATQIFKNTHITGHGLPCLWPRYLAWLWHFNDANYYHNGMVWPFVQAYWARAAAARGQTAIFGNELAHLANLAGRATTFHEFYRPFTGKPDGSARQLWSAAGYLSMIHQGLFGMSFDTTGITFRPVRPAIFQRVVLRGFRYREMELNLEIDGVGDQMVSFAFDGHLHEPVIPLNLTGIHKVSILMGV
;
A
#
# COMPACT_ATOMS: atom_id res chain seq x y z
N MET A 1 -46.30 37.24 70.18
CA MET A 1 -45.04 36.81 69.51
C MET A 1 -45.46 35.94 68.33
N SER A 2 -45.31 36.28 67.06
CA SER A 2 -44.74 37.42 66.33
C SER A 2 -45.55 37.53 65.03
N THR A 3 -45.76 38.75 64.57
CA THR A 3 -46.64 39.13 63.46
C THR A 3 -45.85 39.78 62.32
N LEU A 4 -46.32 39.51 61.08
CA LEU A 4 -46.33 40.39 59.88
C LEU A 4 -45.02 40.47 59.08
N GLU A 5 -44.99 39.98 57.82
CA GLU A 5 -45.50 40.53 56.54
C GLU A 5 -44.49 41.44 55.81
N GLY A 6 -44.38 41.27 54.48
CA GLY A 6 -43.71 42.23 53.60
C GLY A 6 -43.24 41.67 52.25
N GLU A 7 -44.07 41.83 51.22
CA GLU A 7 -43.71 41.83 49.79
C GLU A 7 -42.99 43.15 49.38
N TRP A 8 -42.77 43.35 48.07
CA TRP A 8 -42.18 44.46 47.28
C TRP A 8 -40.70 44.27 46.91
N ASP A 9 -40.17 44.59 45.72
CA ASP A 9 -40.63 44.85 44.35
C ASP A 9 -39.34 44.91 43.47
N ILE A 10 -39.52 44.88 42.16
CA ILE A 10 -38.60 44.61 41.06
C ILE A 10 -37.70 45.83 40.70
N ARG A 11 -36.41 45.59 40.35
CA ARG A 11 -35.66 46.05 39.12
C ARG A 11 -34.20 46.49 39.32
N LEU A 12 -33.34 45.87 38.48
CA LEU A 12 -32.12 46.36 37.80
C LEU A 12 -30.88 46.77 38.63
N ALA A 13 -29.82 45.96 38.54
CA ALA A 13 -28.46 46.42 38.18
C ALA A 13 -27.53 45.25 37.83
N PHE A 14 -26.69 45.50 36.82
CA PHE A 14 -25.79 44.60 36.11
C PHE A 14 -24.56 44.08 36.89
N TRP A 15 -23.99 42.98 36.36
CA TRP A 15 -22.64 42.40 36.51
C TRP A 15 -22.28 41.58 37.77
N ASN A 16 -22.35 40.25 37.64
CA ASN A 16 -21.15 39.38 37.69
C ASN A 16 -21.54 37.93 37.35
N LEU A 17 -21.20 37.50 36.13
CA LEU A 17 -21.29 36.12 35.69
C LEU A 17 -20.21 35.26 36.36
N PRO A 18 -20.57 34.09 36.88
CA PRO A 18 -19.73 32.93 36.62
C PRO A 18 -20.59 31.74 36.21
N ARG A 19 -20.44 31.30 34.95
CA ARG A 19 -20.59 29.91 34.51
C ARG A 19 -20.40 29.82 33.00
N ILE A 20 -19.23 29.33 32.59
CA ILE A 20 -19.16 28.47 31.42
C ILE A 20 -18.45 27.21 31.88
N LYS A 21 -19.23 26.12 31.99
CA LYS A 21 -18.71 24.76 31.83
C LYS A 21 -18.23 24.70 30.39
N ASP A 22 -16.92 24.64 30.16
CA ASP A 22 -16.41 24.25 28.86
C ASP A 22 -16.47 22.72 28.78
N SER A 23 -17.66 22.22 28.43
CA SER A 23 -17.82 20.90 27.84
C SER A 23 -17.94 21.08 26.33
N SER A 24 -16.86 21.53 25.69
CA SER A 24 -16.68 21.26 24.27
C SER A 24 -16.29 19.80 24.11
N ALA A 25 -17.31 18.93 23.99
CA ALA A 25 -17.14 17.70 23.24
C ALA A 25 -16.62 18.13 21.86
N LYS A 26 -15.31 17.94 21.63
CA LYS A 26 -14.67 18.26 20.37
C LYS A 26 -15.45 17.53 19.28
N VAL A 27 -16.01 18.29 18.34
CA VAL A 27 -16.51 17.76 17.08
C VAL A 27 -15.41 16.85 16.51
N PRO A 28 -15.68 15.57 16.20
CA PRO A 28 -14.68 14.73 15.56
C PRO A 28 -14.17 15.45 14.31
N PRO A 29 -12.84 15.56 14.09
CA PRO A 29 -12.33 16.15 12.85
C PRO A 29 -12.91 15.40 11.65
N ALA A 30 -13.04 16.08 10.50
CA ALA A 30 -13.61 15.50 9.28
C ALA A 30 -12.99 14.11 9.01
N ARG A 31 -13.84 13.08 8.97
CA ARG A 31 -13.48 11.65 9.00
C ARG A 31 -12.78 11.11 7.74
N ASP A 32 -12.25 12.01 6.91
CA ASP A 32 -11.73 11.73 5.56
C ASP A 32 -10.77 12.85 5.11
N SER A 33 -9.67 13.01 5.86
CA SER A 33 -8.66 14.01 5.52
C SER A 33 -7.30 13.66 6.12
N LEU A 34 -6.26 13.85 5.33
CA LEU A 34 -4.87 13.80 5.78
C LEU A 34 -4.40 15.14 6.39
N GLU A 35 -5.25 16.18 6.38
CA GLU A 35 -4.93 17.48 6.96
C GLU A 35 -4.74 17.38 8.49
N GLY A 36 -3.69 18.04 8.98
CA GLY A 36 -3.30 18.00 10.39
C GLY A 36 -2.26 16.93 10.73
N MET A 37 -2.00 15.97 9.83
CA MET A 37 -0.88 15.05 10.00
C MET A 37 0.46 15.76 9.74
N SER A 38 1.40 15.67 10.66
CA SER A 38 2.74 16.24 10.48
C SER A 38 3.85 15.28 10.92
N LEU A 39 4.95 15.29 10.17
CA LEU A 39 6.17 14.57 10.49
C LEU A 39 7.24 15.57 10.94
N HIS A 40 7.90 15.27 12.05
CA HIS A 40 9.07 15.97 12.54
C HIS A 40 10.19 14.96 12.72
N SER A 41 11.02 14.79 11.69
CA SER A 41 12.12 13.82 11.69
C SER A 41 13.47 14.41 12.09
N GLY A 42 13.53 15.73 12.29
CA GLY A 42 14.78 16.48 12.44
C GLY A 42 15.48 16.76 11.10
N HIS A 43 14.90 16.33 9.98
CA HIS A 43 15.50 16.47 8.65
C HIS A 43 14.49 17.07 7.66
N ALA A 44 14.72 18.31 7.25
CA ALA A 44 13.79 19.08 6.42
C ALA A 44 13.41 18.39 5.09
N LEU A 45 14.32 17.62 4.50
CA LEU A 45 14.06 16.87 3.26
C LEU A 45 12.89 15.88 3.45
N TYR A 46 12.93 15.09 4.53
CA TYR A 46 11.95 14.04 4.78
C TYR A 46 10.61 14.61 5.24
N ASP A 47 10.64 15.65 6.07
CA ASP A 47 9.45 16.35 6.55
C ASP A 47 8.73 17.05 5.38
N SER A 48 9.48 17.69 4.48
CA SER A 48 8.93 18.32 3.28
C SER A 48 8.37 17.29 2.28
N ALA A 49 9.03 16.13 2.15
CA ALA A 49 8.51 15.05 1.32
C ALA A 49 7.22 14.45 1.90
N TYR A 50 7.10 14.36 3.24
CA TYR A 50 5.88 13.90 3.90
C TYR A 50 4.71 14.88 3.68
N ALA A 51 4.94 16.17 3.91
CA ALA A 51 3.94 17.21 3.66
C ALA A 51 3.54 17.29 2.17
N LYS A 52 4.47 17.02 1.26
CA LYS A 52 4.18 16.90 -0.17
C LYS A 52 3.30 15.69 -0.47
N ALA A 53 3.58 14.54 0.14
CA ALA A 53 2.81 13.31 -0.07
C ALA A 53 1.36 13.46 0.41
N THR A 54 1.14 14.01 1.60
CA THR A 54 -0.22 14.25 2.12
C THR A 54 -1.01 15.18 1.22
N ARG A 55 -0.40 16.30 0.79
CA ARG A 55 -1.01 17.26 -0.15
C ARG A 55 -1.32 16.62 -1.51
N ASP A 56 -0.42 15.79 -2.04
CA ASP A 56 -0.61 15.17 -3.34
C ASP A 56 -1.74 14.13 -3.31
N VAL A 57 -1.86 13.35 -2.23
CA VAL A 57 -3.03 12.47 -2.00
C VAL A 57 -4.31 13.28 -1.89
N GLN A 58 -4.33 14.35 -1.09
CA GLN A 58 -5.50 15.22 -0.94
C GLN A 58 -5.94 15.81 -2.29
N GLY A 59 -4.97 16.24 -3.11
CA GLY A 59 -5.26 16.78 -4.44
C GLY A 59 -5.78 15.76 -5.45
N ASN A 60 -5.67 14.45 -5.16
CA ASN A 60 -6.21 13.39 -6.00
C ASN A 60 -7.60 12.91 -5.55
N ILE A 61 -8.16 13.50 -4.49
CA ILE A 61 -9.55 13.30 -4.10
C ILE A 61 -10.41 14.21 -4.97
N VAL A 62 -11.22 13.60 -5.85
CA VAL A 62 -12.13 14.30 -6.76
C VAL A 62 -13.47 13.58 -6.72
N ASP A 63 -14.55 14.32 -6.50
CA ASP A 63 -15.93 13.78 -6.39
C ASP A 63 -16.04 12.58 -5.43
N GLY A 64 -15.36 12.66 -4.29
CA GLY A 64 -15.36 11.62 -3.25
C GLY A 64 -14.58 10.34 -3.62
N LYS A 65 -13.71 10.39 -4.64
CA LYS A 65 -12.95 9.23 -5.14
C LYS A 65 -11.47 9.56 -5.28
N LEU A 66 -10.62 8.54 -5.19
CA LEU A 66 -9.19 8.64 -5.43
C LEU A 66 -8.87 8.44 -6.92
N LEU A 67 -8.41 9.50 -7.58
CA LEU A 67 -7.89 9.43 -8.95
C LEU A 67 -6.40 9.05 -8.96
N ALA A 68 -5.96 8.38 -10.01
CA ALA A 68 -4.57 7.91 -10.13
C ALA A 68 -3.56 9.08 -10.19
N GLY A 69 -3.89 10.18 -10.84
CA GLY A 69 -3.04 11.37 -10.84
C GLY A 69 -3.48 12.43 -11.83
N ARG A 70 -2.70 13.51 -11.98
CA ARG A 70 -3.12 14.68 -12.77
C ARG A 70 -3.46 14.36 -14.24
N ARG A 71 -2.77 13.40 -14.87
CA ARG A 71 -3.06 12.99 -16.26
C ARG A 71 -4.19 11.96 -16.38
N TRP A 72 -4.67 11.42 -15.26
CA TRP A 72 -5.60 10.30 -15.21
C TRP A 72 -6.95 10.77 -14.62
N ALA A 73 -7.91 11.05 -15.50
CA ALA A 73 -9.24 11.55 -15.11
C ALA A 73 -10.19 10.46 -14.60
N SER A 74 -9.75 9.20 -14.53
CA SER A 74 -10.54 8.05 -14.11
C SER A 74 -9.91 7.32 -12.92
N VAL A 75 -10.74 6.57 -12.19
CA VAL A 75 -10.28 5.65 -11.15
C VAL A 75 -9.76 4.37 -11.81
N TRP A 76 -8.57 3.92 -11.42
CA TRP A 76 -7.94 2.69 -11.89
C TRP A 76 -7.92 1.67 -10.76
N THR A 77 -8.30 0.42 -11.03
CA THR A 77 -8.36 -0.63 -10.01
C THR A 77 -6.98 -0.81 -9.37
N ARG A 78 -5.92 -0.89 -10.19
CA ARG A 78 -4.55 -1.11 -9.71
C ARG A 78 -4.02 0.07 -8.91
N ASP A 79 -4.06 1.27 -9.47
CA ASP A 79 -3.54 2.48 -8.82
C ASP A 79 -4.22 2.72 -7.47
N SER A 80 -5.55 2.68 -7.44
CA SER A 80 -6.30 2.90 -6.20
C SER A 80 -6.04 1.79 -5.18
N SER A 81 -6.01 0.52 -5.61
CA SER A 81 -5.79 -0.60 -4.67
C SER A 81 -4.40 -0.55 -4.04
N TYR A 82 -3.36 -0.34 -4.84
CA TYR A 82 -1.99 -0.22 -4.33
C TYR A 82 -1.81 1.01 -3.46
N ALA A 83 -2.39 2.16 -3.84
CA ALA A 83 -2.31 3.37 -3.03
C ALA A 83 -3.02 3.22 -1.68
N ILE A 84 -4.21 2.62 -1.67
CA ILE A 84 -4.97 2.34 -0.46
C ILE A 84 -4.18 1.41 0.47
N ASP A 85 -3.60 0.34 -0.07
CA ASP A 85 -2.77 -0.59 0.72
C ASP A 85 -1.49 0.06 1.27
N LEU A 86 -0.89 0.98 0.50
CA LEU A 86 0.26 1.78 0.95
C LEU A 86 -0.14 2.84 1.99
N GLY A 87 -1.42 3.03 2.28
CA GLY A 87 -1.88 3.76 3.45
C GLY A 87 -2.69 5.01 3.15
N THR A 88 -3.08 5.28 1.89
CA THR A 88 -4.03 6.38 1.65
C THR A 88 -5.37 6.12 2.35
N GLY A 89 -5.82 4.86 2.39
CA GLY A 89 -7.07 4.47 3.05
C GLY A 89 -7.07 4.69 4.57
N LEU A 90 -5.91 4.84 5.21
CA LEU A 90 -5.82 5.08 6.66
C LEU A 90 -6.37 6.46 7.05
N GLY A 91 -6.14 7.47 6.21
CA GLY A 91 -6.61 8.84 6.46
C GLY A 91 -7.91 9.22 5.75
N VAL A 92 -8.33 8.45 4.74
CA VAL A 92 -9.54 8.69 3.95
C VAL A 92 -10.38 7.41 3.73
N PRO A 93 -10.80 6.71 4.80
CA PRO A 93 -11.47 5.41 4.70
C PRO A 93 -12.82 5.45 3.95
N GLU A 94 -13.64 6.51 4.06
CA GLU A 94 -14.95 6.55 3.38
C GLU A 94 -14.81 6.82 1.88
N ILE A 95 -13.89 7.71 1.50
CA ILE A 95 -13.44 7.90 0.11
C ILE A 95 -12.85 6.61 -0.45
N ALA A 96 -12.06 5.87 0.32
CA ALA A 96 -11.50 4.59 -0.12
C ALA A 96 -12.61 3.55 -0.38
N LYS A 97 -13.61 3.44 0.51
CA LYS A 97 -14.80 2.58 0.27
C LYS A 97 -15.53 2.98 -1.01
N THR A 98 -15.82 4.26 -1.18
CA THR A 98 -16.50 4.80 -2.38
C THR A 98 -15.71 4.48 -3.65
N THR A 99 -14.39 4.68 -3.60
CA THR A 99 -13.47 4.37 -4.71
C THR A 99 -13.53 2.89 -5.08
N MET A 100 -13.37 1.99 -4.11
CA MET A 100 -13.38 0.55 -4.36
C MET A 100 -14.72 0.05 -4.89
N ARG A 101 -15.85 0.55 -4.38
CA ARG A 101 -17.20 0.20 -4.88
C ARG A 101 -17.43 0.59 -6.34
N THR A 102 -16.66 1.55 -6.88
CA THR A 102 -16.75 1.91 -8.30
C THR A 102 -15.92 1.02 -9.22
N LYS A 103 -15.06 0.15 -8.67
CA LYS A 103 -14.07 -0.63 -9.42
C LYS A 103 -14.45 -2.09 -9.58
N THR A 104 -15.71 -2.31 -9.95
CA THR A 104 -16.27 -3.61 -10.24
C THR A 104 -16.86 -3.69 -11.65
N SER A 105 -17.22 -4.90 -12.07
CA SER A 105 -17.86 -5.20 -13.34
C SER A 105 -18.75 -6.41 -13.19
N THR A 106 -19.67 -6.60 -14.13
CA THR A 106 -20.58 -7.74 -14.17
C THR A 106 -19.95 -8.92 -14.91
N ASP A 107 -20.03 -10.11 -14.32
CA ASP A 107 -19.76 -11.41 -14.92
C ASP A 107 -20.97 -12.34 -14.67
N PRO A 108 -21.16 -13.43 -15.42
CA PRO A 108 -22.18 -14.44 -15.07
C PRO A 108 -22.06 -15.00 -13.64
N LEU A 109 -20.89 -14.92 -13.02
CA LEU A 109 -20.66 -15.28 -11.62
C LEU A 109 -21.11 -14.19 -10.62
N GLY A 110 -21.55 -13.02 -11.10
CA GLY A 110 -21.93 -11.86 -10.30
C GLY A 110 -20.93 -10.71 -10.44
N GLU A 111 -20.89 -9.85 -9.43
CA GLU A 111 -19.96 -8.71 -9.40
C GLU A 111 -18.53 -9.20 -9.17
N VAL A 112 -17.59 -8.67 -9.97
CA VAL A 112 -16.16 -9.01 -9.95
C VAL A 112 -15.31 -7.74 -10.01
N TRP A 113 -14.06 -7.79 -9.55
CA TRP A 113 -13.13 -6.67 -9.67
C TRP A 113 -12.90 -6.31 -11.15
N HIS A 114 -13.00 -5.02 -11.45
CA HIS A 114 -12.84 -4.50 -12.80
C HIS A 114 -11.37 -4.59 -13.23
N GLN A 115 -11.11 -5.13 -14.43
CA GLN A 115 -9.79 -5.08 -15.03
C GLN A 115 -9.66 -3.80 -15.86
N ASP A 116 -8.71 -2.95 -15.48
CA ASP A 116 -8.44 -1.73 -16.24
C ASP A 116 -8.02 -2.05 -17.69
N SER A 117 -8.47 -1.24 -18.64
CA SER A 117 -8.10 -1.37 -20.05
C SER A 117 -6.85 -0.55 -20.35
N CYS A 118 -5.82 -1.20 -20.88
CA CYS A 118 -4.57 -0.54 -21.24
C CYS A 118 -4.34 -0.50 -22.75
N ARG A 119 -3.52 0.45 -23.18
CA ARG A 119 -3.26 0.71 -24.61
C ARG A 119 -2.52 -0.43 -25.32
N HIS A 120 -1.54 -1.09 -24.67
CA HIS A 120 -0.63 -2.01 -25.40
C HIS A 120 -1.07 -3.47 -25.36
N PHE A 121 -1.60 -3.96 -24.24
CA PHE A 121 -1.96 -5.37 -24.07
C PHE A 121 -3.48 -5.61 -23.88
N GLY A 122 -4.30 -4.56 -23.84
CA GLY A 122 -5.77 -4.66 -23.77
C GLY A 122 -6.30 -4.74 -22.33
N GLY A 123 -7.47 -5.34 -22.12
CA GLY A 123 -8.05 -5.61 -20.80
C GLY A 123 -8.12 -7.11 -20.50
N TRP A 124 -9.07 -7.53 -19.66
CA TRP A 124 -9.35 -8.95 -19.44
C TRP A 124 -9.68 -9.64 -20.79
N PRO A 125 -9.15 -10.84 -21.08
CA PRO A 125 -8.32 -11.71 -20.23
C PRO A 125 -6.81 -11.64 -20.53
N ASN A 126 -6.30 -10.60 -21.21
CA ASN A 126 -4.87 -10.45 -21.47
C ASN A 126 -4.12 -9.93 -20.23
N LEU A 127 -4.78 -9.01 -19.51
CA LEU A 127 -4.41 -8.56 -18.18
C LEU A 127 -5.37 -9.24 -17.20
N THR A 128 -4.82 -9.77 -16.13
CA THR A 128 -5.57 -10.59 -15.17
C THR A 128 -5.20 -10.26 -13.73
N ASP A 129 -4.72 -9.05 -13.46
CA ASP A 129 -4.29 -8.62 -12.13
C ASP A 129 -5.37 -7.84 -11.35
N ALA A 130 -6.60 -7.75 -11.87
CA ALA A 130 -7.74 -7.11 -11.21
C ALA A 130 -8.03 -7.63 -9.78
N ILE A 131 -7.58 -8.85 -9.44
CA ILE A 131 -7.68 -9.40 -8.08
C ILE A 131 -6.95 -8.54 -7.02
N VAL A 132 -6.06 -7.62 -7.43
CA VAL A 132 -5.50 -6.57 -6.55
C VAL A 132 -6.58 -5.75 -5.86
N GLY A 133 -7.79 -5.68 -6.42
CA GLY A 133 -8.95 -5.07 -5.75
C GLY A 133 -9.21 -5.64 -4.36
N ALA A 134 -8.96 -6.93 -4.14
CA ALA A 134 -9.08 -7.56 -2.82
C ALA A 134 -8.06 -7.00 -1.81
N VAL A 135 -6.86 -6.64 -2.26
CA VAL A 135 -5.81 -6.03 -1.42
C VAL A 135 -6.24 -4.63 -0.98
N GLY A 136 -6.70 -3.80 -1.92
CA GLY A 136 -7.23 -2.48 -1.62
C GLY A 136 -8.45 -2.55 -0.69
N ALA A 137 -9.40 -3.45 -0.96
CA ALA A 137 -10.60 -3.60 -0.15
C ALA A 137 -10.29 -4.08 1.27
N TRP A 138 -9.37 -5.03 1.44
CA TRP A 138 -8.94 -5.46 2.78
C TRP A 138 -8.36 -4.29 3.59
N SER A 139 -7.46 -3.51 2.98
CA SER A 139 -6.85 -2.35 3.65
C SER A 139 -7.87 -1.24 3.96
N THR A 140 -8.88 -1.04 3.09
CA THR A 140 -10.04 -0.18 3.37
C THR A 140 -10.86 -0.69 4.56
N TYR A 141 -11.12 -2.00 4.65
CA TYR A 141 -11.83 -2.59 5.78
C TYR A 141 -11.05 -2.38 7.08
N LEU A 142 -9.74 -2.64 7.08
CA LEU A 142 -8.92 -2.42 8.28
C LEU A 142 -9.04 -0.98 8.78
N ALA A 143 -8.98 0.01 7.89
CA ALA A 143 -9.08 1.43 8.23
C ALA A 143 -10.49 1.86 8.68
N SER A 144 -11.55 1.33 8.06
CA SER A 144 -12.93 1.75 8.32
C SER A 144 -13.65 0.95 9.40
N GLY A 145 -13.29 -0.32 9.60
CA GLY A 145 -14.04 -1.27 10.43
C GLY A 145 -15.41 -1.68 9.86
N ASP A 146 -15.70 -1.36 8.60
CA ASP A 146 -17.01 -1.57 7.98
C ASP A 146 -17.20 -3.03 7.54
N GLU A 147 -17.96 -3.79 8.33
CA GLU A 147 -18.24 -5.21 8.06
C GLU A 147 -19.16 -5.44 6.85
N GLU A 148 -20.06 -4.50 6.54
CA GLU A 148 -20.94 -4.60 5.36
C GLU A 148 -20.09 -4.46 4.09
N PHE A 149 -19.17 -3.50 4.07
CA PHE A 149 -18.19 -3.36 3.02
C PHE A 149 -17.30 -4.60 2.90
N LEU A 150 -16.85 -5.18 4.02
CA LEU A 150 -16.08 -6.42 4.01
C LEU A 150 -16.88 -7.57 3.37
N ARG A 151 -18.13 -7.76 3.76
CA ARG A 151 -19.02 -8.83 3.27
C ARG A 151 -19.22 -8.73 1.76
N TRP A 152 -19.44 -7.52 1.27
CA TRP A 152 -19.50 -7.22 -0.17
C TRP A 152 -18.17 -7.56 -0.86
N SER A 153 -17.04 -7.08 -0.32
CA SER A 153 -15.73 -7.28 -0.94
C SER A 153 -15.32 -8.75 -0.98
N TYR A 154 -15.76 -9.55 0.00
CA TYR A 154 -15.56 -10.99 0.04
C TYR A 154 -16.29 -11.70 -1.10
N GLN A 155 -17.55 -11.34 -1.38
CA GLN A 155 -18.31 -11.85 -2.51
C GLN A 155 -17.64 -11.48 -3.85
N VAL A 156 -17.29 -10.20 -4.03
CA VAL A 156 -16.60 -9.72 -5.24
C VAL A 156 -15.27 -10.45 -5.45
N THR A 157 -14.52 -10.67 -4.36
CA THR A 157 -13.24 -11.40 -4.39
C THR A 157 -13.43 -12.86 -4.76
N GLY A 158 -14.39 -13.55 -4.14
CA GLY A 158 -14.72 -14.94 -4.46
C GLY A 158 -15.10 -15.12 -5.93
N ASN A 159 -15.99 -14.27 -6.45
CA ASN A 159 -16.39 -14.27 -7.86
C ASN A 159 -15.20 -13.99 -8.79
N SER A 160 -14.31 -13.06 -8.39
CA SER A 160 -13.12 -12.71 -9.18
C SER A 160 -12.11 -13.85 -9.26
N LEU A 161 -11.91 -14.58 -8.16
CA LEU A 161 -11.07 -15.78 -8.12
C LEU A 161 -11.66 -16.88 -8.99
N ALA A 162 -12.97 -17.15 -8.89
CA ALA A 162 -13.65 -18.12 -9.74
C ALA A 162 -13.58 -17.75 -11.23
N ARG A 163 -13.73 -16.46 -11.57
CA ARG A 163 -13.54 -15.96 -12.95
C ARG A 163 -12.12 -16.22 -13.46
N ALA A 164 -11.12 -15.96 -12.63
CA ALA A 164 -9.72 -16.19 -12.98
C ALA A 164 -9.40 -17.69 -13.15
N GLU A 165 -9.94 -18.54 -12.29
CA GLU A 165 -9.84 -19.99 -12.41
C GLU A 165 -10.42 -20.49 -13.75
N ARG A 166 -11.57 -19.94 -14.15
CA ARG A 166 -12.21 -20.23 -15.44
C ARG A 166 -11.38 -19.79 -16.64
N ASP A 167 -10.85 -18.57 -16.61
CA ASP A 167 -10.36 -17.89 -17.83
C ASP A 167 -8.82 -17.88 -17.99
N ALA A 168 -8.09 -18.04 -16.89
CA ALA A 168 -6.65 -17.75 -16.83
C ALA A 168 -5.81 -18.79 -16.08
N PHE A 169 -6.40 -19.67 -15.25
CA PHE A 169 -5.64 -20.68 -14.54
C PHE A 169 -5.13 -21.80 -15.47
N ASP A 170 -3.84 -22.11 -15.39
CA ASP A 170 -3.19 -23.14 -16.17
C ASP A 170 -2.92 -24.37 -15.30
N ALA A 171 -3.86 -25.33 -15.32
CA ALA A 171 -3.78 -26.55 -14.50
C ALA A 171 -2.48 -27.33 -14.66
N GLY A 172 -1.86 -27.30 -15.85
CA GLY A 172 -0.58 -27.99 -16.10
C GLY A 172 0.62 -27.40 -15.35
N SER A 173 0.58 -26.12 -14.99
CA SER A 173 1.63 -25.47 -14.19
C SER A 173 1.20 -25.09 -12.78
N GLY A 174 -0.09 -25.06 -12.50
CA GLY A 174 -0.62 -24.55 -11.23
C GLY A 174 -0.51 -23.03 -11.10
N LEU A 175 -0.29 -22.30 -12.20
CA LEU A 175 -0.14 -20.84 -12.22
C LEU A 175 -1.24 -20.17 -13.04
N PHE A 176 -1.52 -18.92 -12.73
CA PHE A 176 -2.35 -18.02 -13.52
C PHE A 176 -1.57 -17.40 -14.67
N ARG A 177 -2.24 -17.35 -15.83
CA ARG A 177 -1.79 -16.69 -17.04
C ARG A 177 -2.13 -15.20 -17.02
N GLY A 178 -1.31 -14.39 -17.67
CA GLY A 178 -1.49 -12.94 -17.80
C GLY A 178 -0.18 -12.18 -17.70
N CYS A 179 -0.22 -10.89 -18.07
CA CYS A 179 0.91 -10.01 -17.85
C CYS A 179 1.21 -9.86 -16.36
N SER A 180 2.47 -9.53 -16.02
CA SER A 180 2.85 -8.97 -14.72
C SER A 180 2.00 -7.77 -14.37
N SER A 181 1.64 -7.66 -13.10
CA SER A 181 0.88 -6.53 -12.60
C SER A 181 1.60 -5.24 -12.92
N PHE A 182 0.82 -4.23 -13.29
CA PHE A 182 1.24 -2.91 -13.78
C PHE A 182 2.22 -2.83 -14.95
N MET A 183 2.77 -3.93 -15.45
CA MET A 183 3.81 -3.91 -16.48
C MET A 183 3.23 -3.97 -17.90
N GLU A 184 2.09 -3.35 -18.15
CA GLU A 184 1.32 -3.48 -19.40
C GLU A 184 1.78 -2.63 -20.58
N SER A 185 3.08 -2.31 -20.61
CA SER A 185 3.70 -1.55 -21.71
C SER A 185 4.61 -2.45 -22.53
N ASN A 186 4.77 -2.10 -23.81
CA ASN A 186 5.69 -2.78 -24.72
C ASN A 186 7.10 -2.90 -24.12
N SER A 187 7.58 -1.83 -23.48
CA SER A 187 8.88 -1.79 -22.79
C SER A 187 9.05 -2.80 -21.65
N GLY A 188 7.94 -3.31 -21.09
CA GLY A 188 7.96 -4.30 -20.02
C GLY A 188 8.27 -5.73 -20.48
N TYR A 189 8.33 -5.99 -21.79
CA TYR A 189 8.54 -7.33 -22.36
C TYR A 189 9.56 -7.31 -23.50
N PRO A 190 10.11 -8.47 -23.93
CA PRO A 190 10.95 -8.53 -25.12
C PRO A 190 10.18 -8.06 -26.36
N PHE A 191 10.89 -7.52 -27.36
CA PHE A 191 10.31 -6.97 -28.59
C PHE A 191 9.33 -7.91 -29.31
N ARG A 192 9.51 -9.24 -29.19
CA ARG A 192 8.58 -10.24 -29.76
C ARG A 192 7.13 -10.18 -29.22
N PHE A 193 6.91 -9.46 -28.12
CA PHE A 193 5.60 -9.22 -27.51
C PHE A 193 5.02 -7.83 -27.86
N HIS A 194 5.73 -7.03 -28.65
CA HIS A 194 5.31 -5.68 -29.02
C HIS A 194 3.90 -5.69 -29.62
N SER A 195 2.99 -4.96 -28.99
CA SER A 195 1.58 -4.83 -29.37
C SER A 195 0.86 -6.19 -29.54
N ASN A 196 1.31 -7.21 -28.80
CA ASN A 196 0.79 -8.58 -28.89
C ASN A 196 0.29 -9.08 -27.52
N GLY A 197 -0.84 -8.50 -27.09
CA GLY A 197 -1.51 -8.88 -25.84
C GLY A 197 -1.89 -10.37 -25.78
N ALA A 198 -2.24 -10.98 -26.91
CA ALA A 198 -2.58 -12.40 -26.99
C ALA A 198 -1.39 -13.32 -26.66
N ARG A 199 -0.16 -12.91 -26.99
CA ARG A 199 1.06 -13.62 -26.61
C ARG A 199 1.42 -13.34 -25.15
N VAL A 200 1.33 -12.09 -24.69
CA VAL A 200 1.57 -11.72 -23.28
C VAL A 200 0.62 -12.48 -22.36
N ARG A 201 -0.65 -12.64 -22.75
CA ARG A 201 -1.65 -13.43 -22.04
C ARG A 201 -1.16 -14.84 -21.71
N ARG A 202 -0.28 -15.44 -22.52
CA ARG A 202 0.21 -16.82 -22.29
C ARG A 202 1.38 -16.90 -21.31
N THR A 203 1.92 -15.77 -20.87
CA THR A 203 2.94 -15.73 -19.81
C THR A 203 2.30 -15.95 -18.45
N LYS A 204 3.10 -16.38 -17.47
CA LYS A 204 2.69 -16.56 -16.07
C LYS A 204 3.63 -15.72 -15.22
N ALA A 205 3.23 -14.49 -14.94
CA ALA A 205 4.06 -13.52 -14.25
C ALA A 205 4.06 -13.70 -12.73
N LEU A 206 5.18 -13.36 -12.10
CA LEU A 206 5.36 -13.50 -10.66
C LEU A 206 4.38 -12.63 -9.87
N SER A 207 4.38 -11.32 -10.09
CA SER A 207 3.48 -10.38 -9.37
C SER A 207 2.01 -10.75 -9.51
N THR A 208 1.55 -11.17 -10.69
CA THR A 208 0.16 -11.60 -10.92
C THR A 208 -0.18 -12.86 -10.13
N ASN A 209 0.71 -13.85 -10.10
CA ASN A 209 0.50 -15.06 -9.30
C ASN A 209 0.57 -14.77 -7.78
N LEU A 210 1.42 -13.84 -7.35
CA LEU A 210 1.43 -13.35 -5.96
C LEU A 210 0.12 -12.65 -5.59
N LEU A 211 -0.47 -11.88 -6.51
CA LEU A 211 -1.78 -11.27 -6.28
C LEU A 211 -2.90 -12.29 -6.15
N TYR A 212 -2.87 -13.37 -6.93
CA TYR A 212 -3.84 -14.47 -6.78
C TYR A 212 -3.63 -15.24 -5.48
N HIS A 213 -2.38 -15.51 -5.10
CA HIS A 213 -2.06 -16.07 -3.77
C HIS A 213 -2.62 -15.18 -2.68
N ARG A 214 -2.35 -13.88 -2.75
CA ARG A 214 -2.87 -12.91 -1.79
C ARG A 214 -4.40 -12.88 -1.79
N GLY A 215 -5.04 -12.90 -2.96
CA GLY A 215 -6.50 -12.98 -3.12
C GLY A 215 -7.10 -14.19 -2.40
N TYR A 216 -6.52 -15.38 -2.57
CA TYR A 216 -6.94 -16.57 -1.83
C TYR A 216 -6.71 -16.44 -0.32
N THR A 217 -5.55 -15.94 0.12
CA THR A 217 -5.30 -15.76 1.56
C THR A 217 -6.27 -14.76 2.20
N LEU A 218 -6.63 -13.69 1.49
CA LEU A 218 -7.58 -12.70 1.98
C LEU A 218 -8.99 -13.27 2.00
N ALA A 219 -9.41 -14.01 0.97
CA ALA A 219 -10.70 -14.70 0.95
C ALA A 219 -10.83 -15.70 2.11
N ALA A 220 -9.76 -16.44 2.43
CA ALA A 220 -9.72 -17.34 3.60
C ALA A 220 -9.88 -16.56 4.91
N ARG A 221 -9.14 -15.45 5.11
CA ARG A 221 -9.28 -14.60 6.31
C ARG A 221 -10.69 -14.00 6.43
N MET A 222 -11.29 -13.58 5.32
CA MET A 222 -12.68 -13.08 5.31
C MET A 222 -13.68 -14.18 5.67
N ALA A 223 -13.48 -15.41 5.17
CA ALA A 223 -14.30 -16.56 5.54
C ALA A 223 -14.23 -16.83 7.05
N GLU A 224 -13.03 -16.81 7.65
CA GLU A 224 -12.85 -16.96 9.11
C GLU A 224 -13.63 -15.90 9.90
N ILE A 225 -13.54 -14.62 9.48
CA ILE A 225 -14.26 -13.51 10.13
C ILE A 225 -15.77 -13.74 10.09
N PHE A 226 -16.29 -14.28 9.00
CA PHE A 226 -17.73 -14.56 8.86
C PHE A 226 -18.15 -15.93 9.40
N GLY A 227 -17.25 -16.69 10.03
CA GLY A 227 -17.55 -18.04 10.53
C GLY A 227 -17.81 -19.07 9.43
N GLU A 228 -17.34 -18.82 8.21
CA GLU A 228 -17.37 -19.75 7.07
C GLU A 228 -16.10 -20.60 7.01
N ASP A 229 -16.12 -21.71 6.27
CA ASP A 229 -14.95 -22.58 6.10
C ASP A 229 -13.86 -21.89 5.24
N PRO A 230 -12.67 -21.60 5.80
CA PRO A 230 -11.59 -20.99 5.04
C PRO A 230 -10.79 -21.97 4.20
N GLN A 231 -10.90 -23.28 4.44
CA GLN A 231 -10.05 -24.31 3.85
C GLN A 231 -10.06 -24.30 2.31
N PRO A 232 -11.19 -24.13 1.61
CA PRO A 232 -11.21 -24.10 0.14
C PRO A 232 -10.27 -23.04 -0.46
N PHE A 233 -10.18 -21.86 0.17
CA PHE A 233 -9.28 -20.80 -0.27
C PHE A 233 -7.85 -20.99 0.26
N ALA A 234 -7.69 -21.39 1.53
CA ALA A 234 -6.39 -21.64 2.14
C ALA A 234 -5.58 -22.70 1.37
N ASP A 235 -6.24 -23.80 0.98
CA ASP A 235 -5.63 -24.87 0.20
C ASP A 235 -5.20 -24.41 -1.20
N LYS A 236 -6.02 -23.56 -1.86
CA LYS A 236 -5.67 -22.99 -3.16
C LYS A 236 -4.49 -22.03 -3.03
N ALA A 237 -4.43 -21.21 -1.99
CA ALA A 237 -3.28 -20.36 -1.69
C ALA A 237 -2.00 -21.20 -1.53
N ARG A 238 -2.04 -22.25 -0.71
CA ARG A 238 -0.89 -23.14 -0.47
C ARG A 238 -0.39 -23.80 -1.77
N ARG A 239 -1.28 -24.40 -2.57
CA ARG A 239 -0.92 -25.01 -3.85
C ARG A 239 -0.33 -24.01 -4.85
N LEU A 240 -0.84 -22.78 -4.86
CA LEU A 240 -0.32 -21.73 -5.72
C LEU A 240 1.07 -21.26 -5.24
N GLN A 241 1.29 -21.12 -3.93
CA GLN A 241 2.61 -20.82 -3.36
C GLN A 241 3.65 -21.89 -3.72
N GLU A 242 3.30 -23.17 -3.59
CA GLU A 242 4.14 -24.30 -4.02
C GLU A 242 4.49 -24.18 -5.51
N SER A 243 3.50 -23.87 -6.36
CA SER A 243 3.68 -23.71 -7.81
C SER A 243 4.57 -22.50 -8.16
N ILE A 244 4.40 -21.37 -7.48
CA ILE A 244 5.26 -20.17 -7.64
C ILE A 244 6.71 -20.52 -7.30
N ASN A 245 6.92 -21.17 -6.15
CA ASN A 245 8.25 -21.54 -5.67
C ASN A 245 8.93 -22.58 -6.57
N LEU A 246 8.16 -23.55 -7.09
CA LEU A 246 8.70 -24.57 -7.99
C LEU A 246 9.10 -24.00 -9.35
N ARG A 247 8.28 -23.10 -9.92
CA ARG A 247 8.37 -22.73 -11.33
C ARG A 247 9.07 -21.41 -11.59
N LEU A 248 8.98 -20.46 -10.65
CA LEU A 248 9.50 -19.12 -10.83
C LEU A 248 10.77 -18.87 -10.01
N TRP A 249 11.06 -19.62 -8.96
CA TRP A 249 12.34 -19.49 -8.26
C TRP A 249 13.51 -19.94 -9.14
N VAL A 250 14.56 -19.12 -9.23
CA VAL A 250 15.78 -19.45 -9.99
C VAL A 250 16.95 -19.58 -9.00
N PRO A 251 17.26 -20.80 -8.50
CA PRO A 251 18.26 -21.01 -7.47
C PRO A 251 19.63 -20.41 -7.80
N ALA A 252 20.08 -20.57 -9.05
CA ALA A 252 21.36 -20.04 -9.51
C ALA A 252 21.49 -18.51 -9.43
N LYS A 253 20.37 -17.79 -9.31
CA LYS A 253 20.34 -16.33 -9.14
C LYS A 253 19.97 -15.90 -7.72
N GLY A 254 19.43 -16.81 -6.91
CA GLY A 254 18.76 -16.48 -5.65
C GLY A 254 17.67 -15.42 -5.82
N LEU A 255 16.91 -15.50 -6.92
CA LEU A 255 15.84 -14.57 -7.28
C LEU A 255 14.70 -15.32 -7.97
N TYR A 256 13.49 -14.77 -7.89
CA TYR A 256 12.39 -15.20 -8.76
C TYR A 256 12.54 -14.63 -10.18
N ALA A 257 12.20 -15.44 -11.17
CA ALA A 257 12.00 -15.00 -12.54
C ALA A 257 10.78 -14.08 -12.64
N TYR A 258 10.89 -13.06 -13.49
CA TYR A 258 9.83 -12.11 -13.76
C TYR A 258 8.53 -12.77 -14.27
N TYR A 259 8.67 -13.77 -15.15
CA TYR A 259 7.57 -14.60 -15.61
C TYR A 259 8.09 -15.92 -16.18
N GLU A 260 7.21 -16.92 -16.27
CA GLU A 260 7.36 -18.06 -17.17
C GLU A 260 6.72 -17.74 -18.53
N ASN A 261 7.45 -17.97 -19.63
CA ASN A 261 6.97 -17.60 -20.97
C ASN A 261 5.97 -18.61 -21.54
N GLU A 262 5.50 -18.38 -22.78
CA GLU A 262 4.50 -19.22 -23.45
C GLU A 262 4.95 -20.67 -23.72
N HIS A 263 6.24 -20.98 -23.50
CA HIS A 263 6.85 -22.30 -23.65
C HIS A 263 7.31 -22.91 -22.33
N GLY A 264 6.89 -22.35 -21.19
CA GLY A 264 7.26 -22.88 -19.89
C GLY A 264 8.67 -22.51 -19.42
N ARG A 265 9.33 -21.54 -20.06
CA ARG A 265 10.72 -21.16 -19.70
C ARG A 265 10.74 -19.90 -18.83
N PRO A 266 11.46 -19.90 -17.70
CA PRO A 266 11.58 -18.73 -16.84
C PRO A 266 12.36 -17.61 -17.52
N SER A 267 11.92 -16.38 -17.30
CA SER A 267 12.59 -15.16 -17.75
C SER A 267 13.98 -15.03 -17.12
N SER A 268 14.93 -14.50 -17.89
CA SER A 268 16.25 -14.17 -17.36
C SER A 268 16.27 -12.92 -16.46
N ARG A 269 15.15 -12.21 -16.37
CA ARG A 269 14.99 -10.95 -15.62
C ARG A 269 14.19 -11.19 -14.33
N ALA A 270 14.32 -10.25 -13.40
CA ALA A 270 13.52 -10.16 -12.19
C ALA A 270 12.77 -8.82 -12.18
N GLU A 271 11.59 -8.81 -11.58
CA GLU A 271 10.81 -7.59 -11.33
C GLU A 271 10.94 -7.14 -9.86
N GLY A 272 10.86 -5.83 -9.64
CA GLY A 272 10.96 -5.25 -8.30
C GLY A 272 9.70 -5.48 -7.46
N LEU A 273 8.51 -5.32 -8.05
CA LEU A 273 7.24 -5.47 -7.33
C LEU A 273 7.06 -6.91 -6.86
N GLY A 274 7.19 -7.88 -7.77
CA GLY A 274 7.11 -9.30 -7.42
C GLY A 274 8.13 -9.73 -6.37
N ALA A 275 9.37 -9.22 -6.42
CA ALA A 275 10.37 -9.50 -5.38
C ALA A 275 9.94 -8.98 -4.00
N ALA A 276 9.44 -7.74 -3.93
CA ALA A 276 8.96 -7.15 -2.69
C ALA A 276 7.73 -7.89 -2.12
N LEU A 277 6.75 -8.20 -2.98
CA LEU A 277 5.51 -8.88 -2.59
C LEU A 277 5.76 -10.33 -2.16
N ALA A 278 6.69 -11.05 -2.80
CA ALA A 278 7.03 -12.42 -2.42
C ALA A 278 7.55 -12.48 -0.97
N VAL A 279 8.34 -11.48 -0.57
CA VAL A 279 8.85 -11.35 0.80
C VAL A 279 7.73 -10.91 1.75
N LEU A 280 6.98 -9.86 1.42
CA LEU A 280 5.94 -9.30 2.29
C LEU A 280 4.79 -10.26 2.57
N TRP A 281 4.41 -11.09 1.60
CA TRP A 281 3.28 -12.01 1.71
C TRP A 281 3.69 -13.45 2.03
N GLY A 282 4.96 -13.67 2.41
CA GLY A 282 5.43 -14.96 2.93
C GLY A 282 5.49 -16.09 1.90
N VAL A 283 5.51 -15.76 0.60
CA VAL A 283 5.72 -16.75 -0.47
C VAL A 283 7.19 -17.15 -0.55
N ALA A 284 8.09 -16.17 -0.36
CA ALA A 284 9.50 -16.39 -0.10
C ALA A 284 9.69 -16.72 1.39
N ASP A 285 10.27 -17.89 1.67
CA ASP A 285 10.75 -18.22 3.01
C ASP A 285 11.94 -17.33 3.41
N ASP A 286 12.43 -17.49 4.64
CA ASP A 286 13.48 -16.67 5.23
C ASP A 286 14.81 -16.74 4.44
N GLU A 287 15.14 -17.92 3.92
CA GLU A 287 16.35 -18.12 3.11
C GLU A 287 16.20 -17.41 1.76
N ARG A 288 15.09 -17.62 1.06
CA ARG A 288 14.81 -16.93 -0.21
C ARG A 288 14.75 -15.43 -0.03
N ALA A 289 14.11 -14.93 1.04
CA ALA A 289 14.03 -13.50 1.34
C ALA A 289 15.44 -12.90 1.54
N THR A 290 16.31 -13.59 2.28
CA THR A 290 17.71 -13.18 2.46
C THR A 290 18.46 -13.13 1.12
N GLN A 291 18.29 -14.13 0.26
CA GLN A 291 18.88 -14.14 -1.08
C GLN A 291 18.33 -13.03 -1.96
N ILE A 292 17.02 -12.74 -1.90
CA ILE A 292 16.38 -11.67 -2.65
C ILE A 292 16.98 -10.31 -2.28
N PHE A 293 17.11 -9.98 -0.99
CA PHE A 293 17.74 -8.74 -0.55
C PHE A 293 19.19 -8.62 -1.00
N LYS A 294 19.93 -9.73 -0.95
CA LYS A 294 21.35 -9.77 -1.34
C LYS A 294 21.56 -9.59 -2.85
N ASN A 295 20.71 -10.22 -3.67
CA ASN A 295 20.96 -10.37 -5.11
C ASN A 295 20.16 -9.40 -5.98
N THR A 296 19.17 -8.69 -5.41
CA THR A 296 18.37 -7.72 -6.16
C THR A 296 19.21 -6.50 -6.54
N HIS A 297 19.16 -6.11 -7.81
CA HIS A 297 19.85 -4.91 -8.28
C HIS A 297 19.12 -3.64 -7.87
N ILE A 298 19.83 -2.75 -7.18
CA ILE A 298 19.35 -1.41 -6.81
C ILE A 298 20.06 -0.38 -7.67
N THR A 299 19.31 0.58 -8.23
CA THR A 299 19.88 1.68 -9.01
C THR A 299 20.29 2.84 -8.11
N GLY A 300 20.98 3.84 -8.65
CA GLY A 300 21.38 5.03 -7.88
C GLY A 300 20.22 5.89 -7.36
N HIS A 301 18.98 5.58 -7.75
CA HIS A 301 17.77 6.26 -7.28
C HIS A 301 16.73 5.29 -6.69
N GLY A 302 17.12 4.04 -6.39
CA GLY A 302 16.26 3.03 -5.76
C GLY A 302 15.97 1.79 -6.60
N LEU A 303 15.10 0.93 -6.09
CA LEU A 303 14.69 -0.30 -6.75
C LEU A 303 14.02 -0.02 -8.11
N PRO A 304 14.55 -0.55 -9.23
CA PRO A 304 13.89 -0.45 -10.52
C PRO A 304 12.74 -1.46 -10.63
N CYS A 305 11.72 -1.15 -11.42
CA CYS A 305 10.61 -2.08 -11.66
C CYS A 305 11.03 -3.39 -12.32
N LEU A 306 12.13 -3.38 -13.10
CA LEU A 306 12.60 -4.52 -13.88
C LEU A 306 14.11 -4.45 -14.06
N TRP A 307 14.79 -5.59 -13.88
CA TRP A 307 16.22 -5.72 -14.17
C TRP A 307 16.64 -7.13 -14.63
N PRO A 308 17.65 -7.28 -15.50
CA PRO A 308 18.25 -6.26 -16.35
C PRO A 308 17.27 -5.67 -17.36
N ARG A 309 17.58 -4.47 -17.87
CA ARG A 309 16.76 -3.82 -18.90
C ARG A 309 16.76 -4.61 -20.21
N TYR A 310 15.70 -4.48 -21.00
CA TYR A 310 15.66 -4.95 -22.39
C TYR A 310 16.41 -3.97 -23.28
N LEU A 311 17.56 -4.39 -23.82
CA LEU A 311 18.43 -3.54 -24.64
C LEU A 311 17.76 -3.07 -25.93
N ALA A 312 16.90 -3.90 -26.53
CA ALA A 312 16.20 -3.59 -27.77
C ALA A 312 15.39 -2.28 -27.69
N TRP A 313 14.85 -1.94 -26.52
CA TRP A 313 14.08 -0.71 -26.35
C TRP A 313 14.93 0.55 -26.16
N LEU A 314 16.25 0.42 -25.93
CA LEU A 314 17.13 1.59 -25.73
C LEU A 314 17.29 2.42 -27.01
N TRP A 315 17.06 1.84 -28.17
CA TRP A 315 17.21 2.50 -29.48
C TRP A 315 15.92 3.10 -30.02
N HIS A 316 14.81 3.02 -29.28
CA HIS A 316 13.53 3.56 -29.69
C HIS A 316 13.13 4.74 -28.78
N PHE A 317 13.01 5.95 -29.34
CA PHE A 317 12.79 7.18 -28.59
C PHE A 317 11.29 7.55 -28.46
N ASN A 318 10.54 6.79 -27.68
CA ASN A 318 9.19 7.17 -27.23
C ASN A 318 8.95 6.64 -25.80
N ASP A 319 7.95 7.19 -25.11
CA ASP A 319 7.65 6.85 -23.71
C ASP A 319 7.39 5.34 -23.52
N ALA A 320 6.65 4.72 -24.45
CA ALA A 320 6.35 3.29 -24.40
C ALA A 320 7.59 2.38 -24.46
N ASN A 321 8.77 2.89 -24.83
CA ASN A 321 10.02 2.15 -24.93
C ASN A 321 10.86 2.16 -23.64
N TYR A 322 10.59 3.06 -22.69
CA TYR A 322 11.29 3.07 -21.41
C TYR A 322 10.38 2.98 -20.18
N TYR A 323 9.09 3.28 -20.31
CA TYR A 323 8.07 3.29 -19.24
C TYR A 323 8.22 2.16 -18.20
N HIS A 324 8.19 0.90 -18.64
CA HIS A 324 8.31 -0.29 -17.79
C HIS A 324 9.65 -1.02 -17.96
N ASN A 325 10.69 -0.35 -18.47
CA ASN A 325 11.99 -0.95 -18.71
C ASN A 325 13.05 -0.41 -17.74
N GLY A 326 12.92 -0.80 -16.47
CA GLY A 326 13.86 -0.49 -15.40
C GLY A 326 13.81 0.93 -14.87
N MET A 327 12.67 1.61 -14.98
CA MET A 327 12.42 2.88 -14.29
C MET A 327 12.22 2.63 -12.79
N VAL A 328 12.45 3.66 -11.98
CA VAL A 328 12.13 3.63 -10.54
C VAL A 328 10.69 4.11 -10.37
N TRP A 329 9.84 3.20 -9.91
CA TRP A 329 8.42 3.46 -9.62
C TRP A 329 8.26 3.59 -8.10
N PRO A 330 7.93 4.76 -7.56
CA PRO A 330 7.93 4.98 -6.10
C PRO A 330 7.07 4.01 -5.30
N PHE A 331 5.92 3.57 -5.83
CA PHE A 331 5.09 2.59 -5.13
C PHE A 331 5.77 1.20 -5.04
N VAL A 332 6.50 0.78 -6.09
CA VAL A 332 7.31 -0.46 -6.07
C VAL A 332 8.44 -0.32 -5.05
N GLN A 333 9.10 0.84 -5.05
CA GLN A 333 10.13 1.19 -4.08
C GLN A 333 9.59 1.12 -2.64
N ALA A 334 8.36 1.59 -2.41
CA ALA A 334 7.71 1.55 -1.12
C ALA A 334 7.39 0.12 -0.65
N TYR A 335 6.87 -0.75 -1.53
CA TYR A 335 6.71 -2.17 -1.19
C TYR A 335 8.05 -2.83 -0.84
N TRP A 336 9.11 -2.51 -1.57
CA TRP A 336 10.45 -3.02 -1.25
C TRP A 336 10.97 -2.53 0.10
N ALA A 337 10.81 -1.24 0.39
CA ALA A 337 11.15 -0.67 1.69
C ALA A 337 10.33 -1.30 2.82
N ARG A 338 9.02 -1.52 2.63
CA ARG A 338 8.18 -2.25 3.60
C ARG A 338 8.68 -3.68 3.81
N ALA A 339 9.06 -4.39 2.75
CA ALA A 339 9.61 -5.73 2.83
C ALA A 339 10.91 -5.74 3.66
N ALA A 340 11.78 -4.76 3.42
CA ALA A 340 13.02 -4.58 4.17
C ALA A 340 12.74 -4.30 5.66
N ALA A 341 11.84 -3.35 5.95
CA ALA A 341 11.47 -2.99 7.32
C ALA A 341 10.87 -4.18 8.09
N ALA A 342 9.95 -4.93 7.46
CA ALA A 342 9.32 -6.11 8.05
C ALA A 342 10.31 -7.23 8.43
N ARG A 343 11.53 -7.18 7.88
CA ARG A 343 12.61 -8.17 8.12
C ARG A 343 13.84 -7.58 8.81
N GLY A 344 13.73 -6.40 9.43
CA GLY A 344 14.85 -5.77 10.14
C GLY A 344 15.99 -5.31 9.24
N GLN A 345 15.79 -5.23 7.92
CA GLN A 345 16.81 -4.80 6.95
C GLN A 345 16.96 -3.27 6.97
N THR A 346 17.38 -2.73 8.11
CA THR A 346 17.42 -1.30 8.43
C THR A 346 18.19 -0.48 7.41
N ALA A 347 19.32 -0.99 6.92
CA ALA A 347 20.14 -0.31 5.91
C ALA A 347 19.43 -0.22 4.54
N ILE A 348 18.78 -1.31 4.10
CA ILE A 348 18.03 -1.33 2.83
C ILE A 348 16.85 -0.38 2.91
N PHE A 349 16.08 -0.45 4.00
CA PHE A 349 14.97 0.46 4.25
C PHE A 349 15.42 1.94 4.25
N GLY A 350 16.48 2.26 5.01
CA GLY A 350 17.01 3.62 5.10
C GLY A 350 17.49 4.18 3.76
N ASN A 351 18.15 3.36 2.94
CA ASN A 351 18.58 3.76 1.60
C ASN A 351 17.39 4.06 0.68
N GLU A 352 16.35 3.23 0.69
CA GLU A 352 15.18 3.46 -0.16
C GLU A 352 14.35 4.66 0.28
N LEU A 353 14.20 4.87 1.58
CA LEU A 353 13.57 6.07 2.12
C LEU A 353 14.36 7.34 1.72
N ALA A 354 15.70 7.31 1.82
CA ALA A 354 16.55 8.40 1.38
C ALA A 354 16.43 8.65 -0.13
N HIS A 355 16.43 7.60 -0.95
CA HIS A 355 16.25 7.70 -2.39
C HIS A 355 14.91 8.36 -2.74
N LEU A 356 13.79 7.88 -2.17
CA LEU A 356 12.48 8.44 -2.48
C LEU A 356 12.32 9.87 -1.97
N ALA A 357 12.86 10.21 -0.79
CA ALA A 357 12.88 11.59 -0.28
C ALA A 357 13.66 12.52 -1.23
N ASN A 358 14.81 12.08 -1.74
CA ASN A 358 15.58 12.82 -2.73
C ASN A 358 14.81 12.99 -4.05
N LEU A 359 14.16 11.93 -4.55
CA LEU A 359 13.33 11.99 -5.76
C LEU A 359 12.13 12.93 -5.58
N ALA A 360 11.51 12.95 -4.40
CA ALA A 360 10.47 13.90 -4.05
C ALA A 360 10.97 15.34 -4.18
N GLY A 361 12.23 15.63 -3.85
CA GLY A 361 12.86 16.95 -4.01
C GLY A 361 13.02 17.45 -5.45
N ARG A 362 12.85 16.58 -6.46
CA ARG A 362 13.15 16.90 -7.88
C ARG A 362 12.00 17.48 -8.68
N ALA A 363 10.81 17.51 -8.09
CA ALA A 363 9.60 18.05 -8.72
C ALA A 363 8.66 18.67 -7.68
N THR A 364 7.67 19.42 -8.14
CA THR A 364 6.68 20.06 -7.27
C THR A 364 5.73 19.06 -6.61
N THR A 365 5.49 17.92 -7.27
CA THR A 365 4.66 16.78 -6.81
C THR A 365 5.44 15.47 -6.95
N PHE A 366 4.97 14.39 -6.35
CA PHE A 366 5.40 13.03 -6.69
C PHE A 366 5.01 12.70 -8.13
N HIS A 367 5.97 12.17 -8.88
CA HIS A 367 5.76 11.71 -10.25
C HIS A 367 5.56 10.20 -10.30
N GLU A 368 4.99 9.76 -11.42
CA GLU A 368 4.65 8.37 -11.69
C GLU A 368 5.88 7.45 -11.69
N PHE A 369 6.97 7.89 -12.33
CA PHE A 369 8.25 7.18 -12.29
C PHE A 369 9.43 8.12 -12.53
N TYR A 370 10.62 7.62 -12.24
CA TYR A 370 11.89 8.35 -12.33
C TYR A 370 12.91 7.54 -13.12
N ARG A 371 13.78 8.24 -13.84
CA ARG A 371 14.87 7.60 -14.60
C ARG A 371 15.91 6.99 -13.65
N PRO A 372 16.32 5.73 -13.82
CA PRO A 372 17.12 4.99 -12.84
C PRO A 372 18.55 5.52 -12.64
N PHE A 373 19.06 6.31 -13.58
CA PHE A 373 20.43 6.85 -13.51
C PHE A 373 20.46 8.36 -13.26
N THR A 374 19.55 9.09 -13.92
CA THR A 374 19.52 10.55 -13.80
C THR A 374 18.57 11.03 -12.71
N GLY A 375 17.65 10.19 -12.23
CA GLY A 375 16.57 10.52 -11.31
C GLY A 375 15.61 11.58 -11.84
N LYS A 376 15.58 11.82 -13.16
CA LYS A 376 14.66 12.79 -13.78
C LYS A 376 13.21 12.27 -13.63
N PRO A 377 12.26 13.10 -13.14
CA PRO A 377 10.85 12.74 -13.06
C PRO A 377 10.22 12.63 -14.46
N ASP A 378 9.28 11.71 -14.62
CA ASP A 378 8.55 11.49 -15.87
C ASP A 378 7.12 10.97 -15.59
N GLY A 379 6.32 10.79 -16.63
CA GLY A 379 4.92 10.35 -16.49
C GLY A 379 3.99 11.38 -15.85
N SER A 380 2.89 10.92 -15.24
CA SER A 380 1.92 11.80 -14.57
C SER A 380 2.52 12.49 -13.35
N ALA A 381 2.32 13.81 -13.25
CA ALA A 381 2.48 14.55 -12.01
C ALA A 381 1.37 14.20 -11.01
N ARG A 382 1.61 14.49 -9.72
CA ARG A 382 0.70 14.18 -8.61
C ARG A 382 0.20 12.73 -8.68
N GLN A 383 1.10 11.76 -8.80
CA GLN A 383 0.70 10.36 -8.83
C GLN A 383 0.37 9.88 -7.42
N LEU A 384 -0.88 9.43 -7.24
CA LEU A 384 -1.44 8.87 -6.02
C LEU A 384 -0.57 7.77 -5.40
N TRP A 385 -0.24 6.70 -6.13
CA TRP A 385 0.50 5.57 -5.55
C TRP A 385 1.94 5.94 -5.17
N SER A 386 2.48 7.00 -5.76
CA SER A 386 3.84 7.46 -5.49
C SER A 386 3.87 8.26 -4.20
N ALA A 387 2.89 9.15 -4.02
CA ALA A 387 2.68 9.84 -2.76
C ALA A 387 2.33 8.86 -1.64
N ALA A 388 1.42 7.91 -1.90
CA ALA A 388 1.07 6.83 -0.99
C ALA A 388 2.30 6.01 -0.57
N GLY A 389 3.19 5.69 -1.52
CA GLY A 389 4.42 4.97 -1.25
C GLY A 389 5.30 5.67 -0.23
N TYR A 390 5.44 7.00 -0.31
CA TYR A 390 6.21 7.75 0.68
C TYR A 390 5.53 7.76 2.05
N LEU A 391 4.21 7.97 2.12
CA LEU A 391 3.45 7.83 3.37
C LEU A 391 3.70 6.45 3.98
N SER A 392 3.73 5.41 3.15
CA SER A 392 3.91 4.05 3.62
C SER A 392 5.26 3.80 4.27
N MET A 393 6.33 4.34 3.68
CA MET A 393 7.67 4.23 4.26
C MET A 393 7.76 4.92 5.62
N ILE A 394 6.97 5.98 5.86
CA ILE A 394 6.89 6.61 7.17
C ILE A 394 6.06 5.75 8.12
N HIS A 395 4.81 5.47 7.77
CA HIS A 395 3.83 4.83 8.63
C HIS A 395 4.15 3.36 8.94
N GLN A 396 4.26 2.52 7.91
CA GLN A 396 4.54 1.09 8.06
C GLN A 396 6.05 0.79 8.14
N GLY A 397 6.91 1.70 7.68
CA GLY A 397 8.36 1.56 7.75
C GLY A 397 8.98 2.13 9.03
N LEU A 398 9.15 3.47 9.10
CA LEU A 398 9.80 4.13 10.24
C LEU A 398 9.09 3.90 11.57
N PHE A 399 7.75 3.99 11.57
CA PHE A 399 6.94 3.72 12.75
C PHE A 399 6.56 2.25 12.90
N GLY A 400 6.80 1.43 11.87
CA GLY A 400 6.57 -0.01 11.93
C GLY A 400 5.11 -0.40 12.16
N MET A 401 4.16 0.46 11.79
CA MET A 401 2.74 0.20 12.04
C MET A 401 2.24 -0.92 11.15
N SER A 402 1.70 -1.98 11.76
CA SER A 402 0.99 -3.05 11.07
C SER A 402 -0.44 -3.11 11.56
N PHE A 403 -1.38 -2.93 10.63
CA PHE A 403 -2.81 -2.87 10.90
C PHE A 403 -3.42 -4.26 10.70
N ASP A 404 -4.20 -4.74 11.66
CA ASP A 404 -4.95 -5.98 11.54
C ASP A 404 -6.32 -5.86 12.24
N THR A 405 -7.11 -6.93 12.24
CA THR A 405 -8.48 -6.95 12.77
C THR A 405 -8.59 -6.78 14.29
N THR A 406 -7.48 -6.89 15.02
CA THR A 406 -7.44 -6.78 16.49
C THR A 406 -6.77 -5.51 17.00
N GLY A 407 -5.94 -4.85 16.19
CA GLY A 407 -5.13 -3.73 16.65
C GLY A 407 -4.09 -3.24 15.64
N ILE A 408 -3.38 -2.19 16.05
CA ILE A 408 -2.16 -1.71 15.40
C ILE A 408 -0.98 -2.27 16.18
N THR A 409 -0.13 -3.05 15.55
CA THR A 409 1.12 -3.54 16.14
C THR A 409 2.31 -2.70 15.65
N PHE A 410 3.34 -2.56 16.49
CA PHE A 410 4.49 -1.69 16.22
C PHE A 410 5.79 -2.48 16.15
N ARG A 411 6.48 -2.41 15.00
CA ARG A 411 7.82 -2.97 14.78
C ARG A 411 8.71 -1.97 14.02
N PRO A 412 9.02 -0.81 14.63
CA PRO A 412 9.70 0.28 13.96
C PRO A 412 11.14 -0.11 13.56
N VAL A 413 11.57 0.43 12.42
CA VAL A 413 12.95 0.29 11.94
C VAL A 413 13.56 1.68 11.79
N ARG A 414 14.72 1.90 12.43
CA ARG A 414 15.31 3.22 12.61
C ARG A 414 16.71 3.33 12.02
N PRO A 415 16.82 3.82 10.77
CA PRO A 415 18.10 4.24 10.21
C PRO A 415 18.81 5.25 11.12
N ALA A 416 20.14 5.18 11.18
CA ALA A 416 20.97 5.94 12.13
C ALA A 416 20.79 7.46 12.10
N ILE A 417 20.32 8.01 10.97
CA ILE A 417 20.05 9.44 10.81
C ILE A 417 18.87 9.93 11.66
N PHE A 418 17.94 9.05 12.04
CA PHE A 418 16.70 9.40 12.73
C PHE A 418 16.79 9.11 14.24
N GLN A 419 17.46 9.98 14.99
CA GLN A 419 17.58 9.85 16.45
C GLN A 419 16.24 10.02 17.17
N ARG A 420 15.42 10.98 16.72
CA ARG A 420 14.09 11.25 17.26
C ARG A 420 13.16 11.62 16.11
N VAL A 421 12.01 10.96 16.03
CA VAL A 421 10.99 11.30 15.02
C VAL A 421 9.63 11.35 15.70
N VAL A 422 8.85 12.36 15.36
CA VAL A 422 7.50 12.57 15.87
C VAL A 422 6.52 12.60 14.71
N LEU A 423 5.44 11.83 14.80
CA LEU A 423 4.30 11.89 13.90
C LEU A 423 3.09 12.38 14.72
N ARG A 424 2.54 13.52 14.34
CA ARG A 424 1.37 14.11 15.01
C ARG A 424 0.12 13.97 14.17
N GLY A 425 -1.02 13.90 14.84
CA GLY A 425 -2.32 13.91 14.19
C GLY A 425 -2.61 12.68 13.34
N PHE A 426 -1.94 11.54 13.57
CA PHE A 426 -2.20 10.31 12.81
C PHE A 426 -3.57 9.75 13.20
N ARG A 427 -4.57 9.99 12.34
CA ARG A 427 -5.93 9.50 12.53
C ARG A 427 -6.06 8.07 12.07
N TYR A 428 -6.81 7.29 12.84
CA TYR A 428 -7.18 5.94 12.49
C TYR A 428 -8.46 5.55 13.25
N ARG A 429 -9.53 5.23 12.53
CA ARG A 429 -10.88 5.04 13.12
C ARG A 429 -11.26 6.25 14.00
N GLU A 430 -11.75 6.02 15.20
CA GLU A 430 -12.19 7.07 16.14
C GLU A 430 -11.05 7.65 16.98
N MET A 431 -9.80 7.27 16.73
CA MET A 431 -8.64 7.75 17.46
C MET A 431 -7.68 8.59 16.62
N GLU A 432 -6.97 9.47 17.30
CA GLU A 432 -5.83 10.23 16.81
C GLU A 432 -4.60 9.88 17.65
N LEU A 433 -3.52 9.46 16.99
CA LEU A 433 -2.28 9.07 17.61
C LEU A 433 -1.21 10.16 17.40
N ASN A 434 -0.58 10.56 18.49
CA ASN A 434 0.66 11.32 18.49
C ASN A 434 1.80 10.39 18.89
N LEU A 435 2.64 10.03 17.91
CA LEU A 435 3.68 9.04 18.06
C LEU A 435 5.04 9.71 18.15
N GLU A 436 5.85 9.23 19.10
CA GLU A 436 7.22 9.69 19.34
C GLU A 436 8.12 8.45 19.41
N ILE A 437 9.16 8.41 18.58
CA ILE A 437 10.16 7.35 18.60
C ILE A 437 11.53 7.98 18.83
N ASP A 438 12.20 7.56 19.91
CA ASP A 438 13.57 7.92 20.25
C ASP A 438 14.50 6.70 20.09
N GLY A 439 15.72 6.93 19.62
CA GLY A 439 16.73 5.90 19.38
C GLY A 439 16.80 5.39 17.92
N VAL A 440 17.73 4.46 17.70
CA VAL A 440 18.06 3.88 16.39
C VAL A 440 18.08 2.35 16.47
N GLY A 441 18.11 1.66 15.31
CA GLY A 441 18.09 0.20 15.23
C GLY A 441 16.70 -0.38 14.93
N ASP A 442 16.54 -1.68 15.13
CA ASP A 442 15.29 -2.41 14.93
C ASP A 442 14.79 -3.13 16.20
N GLN A 443 15.47 -2.93 17.33
CA GLN A 443 15.08 -3.49 18.63
C GLN A 443 14.30 -2.46 19.44
N MET A 444 13.10 -2.84 19.87
CA MET A 444 12.28 -2.01 20.76
C MET A 444 12.67 -2.28 22.22
N VAL A 445 13.08 -1.22 22.94
CA VAL A 445 13.44 -1.28 24.37
C VAL A 445 12.20 -1.07 25.24
N SER A 446 11.35 -0.13 24.87
CA SER A 446 10.09 0.09 25.58
C SER A 446 9.02 0.69 24.68
N PHE A 447 7.78 0.37 25.01
CA PHE A 447 6.59 0.95 24.42
C PHE A 447 5.71 1.49 25.54
N ALA A 448 5.32 2.76 25.42
CA ALA A 448 4.42 3.41 26.35
C ALA A 448 3.22 4.00 25.61
N PHE A 449 2.05 3.79 26.18
CA PHE A 449 0.77 4.29 25.70
C PHE A 449 0.12 5.13 26.80
N ASP A 450 -0.19 6.39 26.51
CA ASP A 450 -0.73 7.37 27.47
C ASP A 450 0.04 7.41 28.80
N GLY A 451 1.37 7.36 28.72
CA GLY A 451 2.28 7.46 29.86
C GLY A 451 2.51 6.14 30.62
N HIS A 452 1.88 5.04 30.23
CA HIS A 452 2.00 3.75 30.89
C HIS A 452 2.71 2.75 29.97
N LEU A 453 3.61 1.93 30.54
CA LEU A 453 4.24 0.84 29.81
C LEU A 453 3.18 -0.16 29.34
N HIS A 454 3.30 -0.61 28.09
CA HIS A 454 2.34 -1.49 27.47
C HIS A 454 3.03 -2.38 26.44
N GLU A 455 2.39 -3.49 26.08
CA GLU A 455 2.78 -4.25 24.88
C GLU A 455 2.68 -3.35 23.63
N PRO A 456 3.48 -3.58 22.58
CA PRO A 456 3.55 -2.73 21.38
C PRO A 456 2.35 -2.93 20.44
N VAL A 457 1.15 -2.85 21.02
CA VAL A 457 -0.15 -3.06 20.38
C VAL A 457 -1.13 -2.02 20.89
N ILE A 458 -1.83 -1.38 19.97
CA ILE A 458 -2.92 -0.44 20.24
C ILE A 458 -4.25 -1.07 19.79
N PRO A 459 -5.24 -1.25 20.70
CA PRO A 459 -6.54 -1.82 20.34
C PRO A 459 -7.38 -0.85 19.50
N LEU A 460 -8.36 -1.40 18.78
CA LEU A 460 -9.13 -0.65 17.77
C LEU A 460 -10.36 0.08 18.31
N ASN A 461 -10.73 -0.14 19.58
CA ASN A 461 -11.93 0.40 20.22
C ASN A 461 -11.70 1.74 20.94
N LEU A 462 -10.51 2.32 20.78
CA LEU A 462 -10.14 3.59 21.40
C LEU A 462 -10.76 4.78 20.68
N THR A 463 -10.95 5.87 21.42
CA THR A 463 -11.49 7.12 20.90
C THR A 463 -10.72 8.32 21.43
N GLY A 464 -10.63 9.38 20.64
CA GLY A 464 -9.97 10.63 21.05
C GLY A 464 -8.46 10.64 20.78
N ILE A 465 -7.73 11.49 21.47
CA ILE A 465 -6.32 11.77 21.21
C ILE A 465 -5.45 11.00 22.21
N HIS A 466 -4.51 10.21 21.70
CA HIS A 466 -3.59 9.40 22.50
C HIS A 466 -2.13 9.70 22.17
N LYS A 467 -1.24 9.41 23.13
CA LYS A 467 0.21 9.50 22.96
C LYS A 467 0.84 8.11 22.97
N VAL A 468 1.64 7.83 21.96
CA VAL A 468 2.49 6.63 21.86
C VAL A 468 3.95 7.09 21.95
N SER A 469 4.72 6.51 22.87
CA SER A 469 6.16 6.76 23.00
C SER A 469 6.91 5.44 22.87
N ILE A 470 7.90 5.39 22.00
CA ILE A 470 8.69 4.19 21.71
C ILE A 470 10.17 4.51 21.91
N LEU A 471 10.86 3.70 22.69
CA LEU A 471 12.30 3.76 22.83
C LEU A 471 12.94 2.61 22.08
N MET A 472 13.94 2.92 21.26
CA MET A 472 14.68 1.97 20.43
C MET A 472 16.09 1.75 20.98
N GLY A 473 16.60 0.54 20.73
CA GLY A 473 17.96 0.10 21.04
C GLY A 473 18.63 -0.53 19.82
N VAL A 474 19.96 -0.66 19.91
CA VAL A 474 20.81 -1.28 18.88
C VAL A 474 20.84 -2.79 19.02
#